data_AF-A0A840NJH0-F1
#
_entry.id   AF-A0A840NJH0-F1
#
_cell.length_a   1.000
_cell.length_b   1.000
_cell.length_c   1.000
_cell.angle_alpha   90.00
_cell.angle_beta   90.00
_cell.angle_gamma   90.00
#
_symmetry.space_group_name_H-M   'P 1'
#
loop_
_entity.id
_entity.type
_entity.pdbx_description
1 polymer ?
#
loop_
_entity_poly.entity_id
_entity_poly.type
_entity_poly.pdbx_seq_one_letter_code
_entity_poly.pdbx_strand_id
1 'polypeptide(L)'
;MRTPSWAHCLELVVSELAGPPDEADGPIPRLLSAIWRRSARPPVPGRPCEVLIMLEEAEPVGDAARVTVRLLHGETGVWRMVGHWPSLGERWPLVIAPTVRLLMSAQGHHFTHSVPWSR
;
A
#
# COMPACT_ATOMS: atom_id res chain seq x y z
N MET A 1 -4.26 -2.05 -14.15
CA MET A 1 -4.04 -3.41 -13.60
C MET A 1 -5.38 -3.96 -13.15
N ARG A 2 -5.77 -5.18 -13.55
CA ARG A 2 -7.01 -5.83 -13.07
C ARG A 2 -6.70 -6.66 -11.83
N THR A 3 -7.59 -6.65 -10.83
CA THR A 3 -7.47 -7.47 -9.61
C THR A 3 -7.81 -8.92 -9.95
N PRO A 4 -6.91 -9.89 -9.74
CA PRO A 4 -7.24 -11.29 -9.93
C PRO A 4 -8.29 -11.74 -8.91
N SER A 5 -9.27 -12.55 -9.32
CA SER A 5 -10.34 -13.05 -8.43
C SER A 5 -9.85 -13.95 -7.30
N TRP A 6 -8.64 -14.50 -7.40
CA TRP A 6 -8.00 -15.33 -6.38
C TRP A 6 -7.15 -14.55 -5.38
N ALA A 7 -6.92 -13.25 -5.62
CA ALA A 7 -5.97 -12.48 -4.85
C ALA A 7 -6.59 -11.93 -3.57
N HIS A 8 -5.92 -12.17 -2.44
CA HIS A 8 -6.28 -11.62 -1.14
C HIS A 8 -5.37 -10.43 -0.75
N CYS A 9 -4.24 -10.23 -1.42
CA CYS A 9 -3.45 -9.02 -1.28
C CYS A 9 -2.52 -8.77 -2.47
N LEU A 10 -2.07 -7.52 -2.60
CA LEU A 10 -1.02 -7.06 -3.49
C LEU A 10 0.12 -6.50 -2.63
N GLU A 11 1.27 -7.16 -2.67
CA GLU A 11 2.49 -6.67 -2.06
C GLU A 11 3.26 -5.82 -3.06
N LEU A 12 3.65 -4.61 -2.64
CA LEU A 12 4.49 -3.69 -3.39
C LEU A 12 5.82 -3.56 -2.65
N VAL A 13 6.89 -4.07 -3.25
CA VAL A 13 8.23 -3.87 -2.73
C VAL A 13 8.80 -2.64 -3.39
N VAL A 14 9.10 -1.63 -2.58
CA VAL A 14 9.68 -0.37 -3.02
C VAL A 14 11.12 -0.32 -2.51
N SER A 15 12.03 0.17 -3.35
CA SER A 15 13.36 0.55 -2.91
C SER A 15 13.54 2.02 -3.13
N GLU A 16 14.07 2.68 -2.11
CA GLU A 16 14.84 3.89 -2.34
C GLU A 16 16.13 3.47 -3.03
N LEU A 17 16.37 3.97 -4.24
CA LEU A 17 17.73 3.99 -4.76
C LEU A 17 18.37 5.23 -4.16
N ALA A 18 19.46 5.04 -3.43
CA ALA A 18 20.41 6.10 -3.17
C ALA A 18 21.02 6.51 -4.54
N GLY A 19 20.34 7.40 -5.26
CA GLY A 19 20.95 8.20 -6.31
C GLY A 19 21.81 9.29 -5.66
N PRO A 20 22.82 9.83 -6.37
CA PRO A 20 23.46 11.05 -5.90
C PRO A 20 22.36 12.11 -5.69
N PRO A 21 22.41 12.88 -4.59
CA PRO A 21 21.48 13.97 -4.35
C PRO A 21 21.75 15.07 -5.37
N ASP A 22 21.29 14.89 -6.59
CA ASP A 22 21.23 15.97 -7.56
C ASP A 22 19.95 16.75 -7.25
N GLU A 23 20.20 17.81 -6.50
CA GLU A 23 19.44 19.03 -6.23
C GLU A 23 17.92 19.03 -6.52
N ALA A 24 17.16 19.32 -5.45
CA ALA A 24 15.75 19.75 -5.36
C ALA A 24 14.66 18.72 -4.98
N ASP A 25 14.71 17.46 -5.43
CA ASP A 25 13.52 16.58 -5.36
C ASP A 25 13.61 15.33 -4.45
N GLY A 26 14.73 15.11 -3.76
CA GLY A 26 14.91 13.97 -2.85
C GLY A 26 14.98 12.60 -3.55
N PRO A 27 15.13 11.49 -2.81
CA PRO A 27 15.19 10.15 -3.41
C PRO A 27 13.86 9.80 -4.09
N ILE A 28 13.93 9.42 -5.38
CA ILE A 28 12.75 8.94 -6.12
C ILE A 28 12.49 7.46 -5.75
N PRO A 29 11.35 7.12 -5.13
CA PRO A 29 11.03 5.73 -4.82
C PRO A 29 10.86 4.92 -6.11
N ARG A 30 11.58 3.80 -6.23
CA ARG A 30 11.39 2.86 -7.35
C ARG A 30 10.61 1.63 -6.88
N LEU A 31 9.50 1.35 -7.57
CA LEU A 31 8.80 0.08 -7.42
C LEU A 31 9.69 -1.05 -7.96
N LEU A 32 10.15 -1.94 -7.08
CA LEU A 32 10.93 -3.12 -7.46
C LEU A 32 10.04 -4.26 -7.94
N SER A 33 8.94 -4.51 -7.22
CA SER A 33 8.01 -5.59 -7.56
C SER A 33 6.60 -5.30 -7.08
N ALA A 34 5.63 -5.88 -7.80
CA ALA A 34 4.23 -5.92 -7.44
C ALA A 34 3.74 -7.37 -7.54
N ILE A 35 3.41 -7.98 -6.41
CA ILE A 35 3.14 -9.41 -6.29
C ILE A 35 1.74 -9.63 -5.73
N TRP A 36 0.88 -10.23 -6.54
CA TRP A 36 -0.42 -10.73 -6.07
C TRP A 36 -0.22 -12.00 -5.24
N ARG A 37 -0.87 -12.07 -4.07
CA ARG A 37 -0.84 -13.26 -3.21
C ARG A 37 -2.23 -13.79 -2.92
N ARG A 38 -2.30 -15.12 -2.78
CA ARG A 38 -3.48 -15.86 -2.31
C ARG A 38 -3.59 -15.92 -0.79
N SER A 39 -2.57 -15.49 -0.06
CA SER A 39 -2.59 -15.51 1.40
C SER A 39 -3.36 -14.32 1.94
N ALA A 40 -4.38 -14.56 2.77
CA ALA A 40 -5.04 -13.53 3.57
C ALA A 40 -4.20 -13.10 4.80
N ARG A 41 -3.07 -13.75 5.07
CA ARG A 41 -2.12 -13.32 6.10
C ARG A 41 -1.01 -12.46 5.48
N PRO A 42 -0.73 -11.28 6.05
CA PRO A 42 0.45 -10.49 5.69
C PRO A 42 1.74 -11.32 5.85
N PRO A 43 2.66 -11.30 4.88
CA PRO A 43 4.02 -11.82 5.10
C PRO A 43 4.73 -11.03 6.20
N VAL A 44 5.84 -11.50 6.75
CA VAL A 44 6.67 -10.67 7.62
C VAL A 44 7.41 -9.65 6.75
N PRO A 45 7.36 -8.34 7.04
CA PRO A 45 8.05 -7.35 6.21
C PRO A 45 9.56 -7.53 6.37
N GLY A 46 10.24 -7.82 5.27
CA GLY A 46 11.66 -8.16 5.24
C GLY A 46 12.56 -6.94 5.07
N ARG A 47 12.00 -5.83 4.61
CA ARG A 47 12.70 -4.58 4.33
C ARG A 47 11.92 -3.40 4.92
N PRO A 48 12.61 -2.33 5.33
CA PRO A 48 11.94 -1.05 5.55
C PRO A 48 11.28 -0.62 4.25
N CYS A 49 10.15 0.08 4.36
CA CYS A 49 9.47 0.72 3.23
C CYS A 49 8.68 -0.20 2.30
N GLU A 50 8.38 -1.43 2.71
CA GLU A 50 7.42 -2.28 2.01
C GLU A 50 5.99 -1.73 2.14
N VAL A 51 5.19 -1.86 1.09
CA VAL A 51 3.79 -1.47 1.09
C VAL A 51 2.95 -2.70 0.78
N LEU A 52 1.96 -3.00 1.62
CA LEU A 52 1.07 -4.13 1.42
C LEU A 52 -0.38 -3.64 1.33
N ILE A 53 -1.03 -3.97 0.22
CA ILE A 53 -2.44 -3.72 -0.01
C ILE A 53 -3.18 -5.03 0.25
N MET A 54 -3.83 -5.11 1.40
CA MET A 54 -4.72 -6.21 1.76
C MET A 54 -6.10 -6.01 1.14
N LEU A 55 -6.61 -7.05 0.50
CA LEU A 55 -7.96 -7.12 -0.06
C LEU A 55 -8.76 -8.13 0.76
N GLU A 56 -9.69 -7.64 1.56
CA GLU A 56 -10.66 -8.49 2.23
C GLU A 56 -11.80 -8.79 1.26
N GLU A 57 -12.29 -10.04 1.32
CA GLU A 57 -13.29 -10.54 0.38
C GLU A 57 -14.49 -9.61 0.28
N ALA A 58 -14.95 -9.49 -0.94
CA ALA A 58 -16.07 -8.64 -1.25
C ALA A 58 -17.37 -9.25 -0.75
N GLU A 59 -18.13 -8.51 0.05
CA GLU A 59 -19.54 -8.82 0.18
C GLU A 59 -20.19 -8.57 -1.20
N PRO A 60 -20.93 -9.53 -1.76
CA PRO A 60 -21.67 -9.30 -2.98
C PRO A 60 -22.74 -8.24 -2.73
N VAL A 61 -22.63 -7.08 -3.39
CA VAL A 61 -23.64 -6.03 -3.34
C VAL A 61 -24.29 -5.94 -4.72
N GLY A 62 -25.35 -6.74 -4.92
CA GLY A 62 -25.97 -6.92 -6.23
C GLY A 62 -25.01 -7.60 -7.22
N ASP A 63 -24.91 -7.08 -8.43
CA ASP A 63 -24.04 -7.62 -9.50
C ASP A 63 -22.57 -7.12 -9.42
N ALA A 64 -22.23 -6.28 -8.43
CA ALA A 64 -20.91 -5.66 -8.32
C ALA A 64 -20.10 -6.23 -7.14
N ALA A 65 -18.86 -6.65 -7.41
CA ALA A 65 -17.91 -7.00 -6.36
C ALA A 65 -17.38 -5.75 -5.66
N ARG A 66 -17.50 -5.70 -4.33
CA ARG A 66 -17.06 -4.60 -3.47
C ARG A 66 -15.98 -5.04 -2.51
N VAL A 67 -14.73 -4.62 -2.71
CA VAL A 67 -13.62 -5.04 -1.84
C VAL A 67 -13.42 -4.08 -0.67
N THR A 68 -13.01 -4.63 0.48
CA THR A 68 -12.44 -3.82 1.55
C THR A 68 -10.93 -3.78 1.37
N VAL A 69 -10.36 -2.58 1.28
CA VAL A 69 -8.93 -2.36 1.07
C VAL A 69 -8.30 -1.85 2.36
N ARG A 70 -7.27 -2.55 2.83
CA ARG A 70 -6.41 -2.09 3.93
C ARG A 70 -5.00 -1.87 3.41
N LEU A 71 -4.45 -0.70 3.66
CA LEU A 71 -3.09 -0.34 3.28
C LEU A 71 -2.20 -0.40 4.50
N LEU A 72 -1.12 -1.17 4.36
CA LEU A 72 -0.14 -1.42 5.40
C LEU A 72 1.22 -0.92 4.92
N HIS A 73 1.95 -0.26 5.80
CA HIS A 73 3.34 0.14 5.61
C HIS A 73 4.22 -0.71 6.53
N GLY A 74 5.27 -1.28 5.95
CA GLY A 74 6.19 -2.18 6.61
C GLY A 74 7.40 -1.42 7.14
N GLU A 75 7.59 -1.48 8.45
CA GLU A 75 8.88 -1.29 9.09
C GLU A 75 9.44 -2.67 9.44
N THR A 76 10.76 -2.82 9.58
CA THR A 76 11.40 -4.13 9.80
C THR A 76 10.68 -4.96 10.87
N GLY A 77 10.05 -6.06 10.46
CA GLY A 77 9.31 -6.97 11.33
C GLY A 77 7.88 -6.54 11.74
N VAL A 78 7.40 -5.35 11.37
CA VAL A 78 6.09 -4.82 11.80
C VAL A 78 5.32 -4.15 10.66
N TRP A 79 4.06 -4.56 10.47
CA TRP A 79 3.11 -3.83 9.64
C TRP A 79 2.35 -2.79 10.46
N ARG A 80 2.24 -1.57 9.92
CA ARG A 80 1.36 -0.52 10.44
C ARG A 80 0.28 -0.19 9.44
N MET A 81 -0.97 -0.11 9.90
CA MET A 81 -2.08 0.34 9.05
C MET A 81 -2.02 1.84 8.85
N VAL A 82 -2.07 2.24 7.58
CA VAL A 82 -1.98 3.63 7.14
C VAL A 82 -3.21 4.06 6.35
N GLY A 83 -4.08 3.12 5.98
CA GLY A 83 -5.38 3.43 5.38
C GLY A 83 -6.33 2.25 5.36
N HIS A 84 -7.62 2.56 5.36
CA HIS A 84 -8.72 1.60 5.31
C HIS A 84 -9.87 2.19 4.49
N TRP A 85 -10.31 1.45 3.48
CA TRP A 85 -11.41 1.83 2.60
C TRP A 85 -12.37 0.66 2.43
N PRO A 86 -13.51 0.66 3.12
CA PRO A 86 -14.50 -0.38 2.97
C PRO A 86 -15.29 -0.22 1.66
N SER A 87 -15.73 -1.34 1.09
CA SER A 87 -16.72 -1.39 -0.01
C SER A 87 -16.35 -0.60 -1.29
N LEU A 88 -15.08 -0.69 -1.71
CA LEU A 88 -14.63 -0.11 -2.97
C LEU A 88 -15.01 -1.00 -4.17
N GLY A 89 -15.50 -0.38 -5.24
CA GLY A 89 -15.76 -1.07 -6.51
C GLY A 89 -14.48 -1.31 -7.33
N GLU A 90 -14.63 -1.72 -8.58
CA GLU A 90 -13.50 -2.10 -9.47
C GLU A 90 -12.42 -1.02 -9.66
N ARG A 91 -12.76 0.25 -9.42
CA ARG A 91 -11.84 1.40 -9.50
C ARG A 91 -11.03 1.64 -8.23
N TRP A 92 -11.08 0.76 -7.23
CA TRP A 92 -10.32 0.89 -5.99
C TRP A 92 -8.82 1.20 -6.19
N PRO A 93 -8.10 0.69 -7.23
CA PRO A 93 -6.69 1.03 -7.39
C PRO A 93 -6.47 2.52 -7.63
N LEU A 94 -7.40 3.19 -8.32
CA LEU A 94 -7.33 4.64 -8.56
C LEU A 94 -7.62 5.44 -7.30
N VAL A 95 -8.48 4.90 -6.42
CA VAL A 95 -8.83 5.53 -5.14
C VAL A 95 -7.62 5.54 -4.20
N ILE A 96 -6.87 4.44 -4.13
CA ILE A 96 -5.75 4.33 -3.18
C ILE A 96 -4.40 4.81 -3.73
N ALA A 97 -4.26 4.94 -5.06
CA ALA A 97 -2.99 5.31 -5.70
C ALA A 97 -2.37 6.60 -5.16
N PRO A 98 -3.12 7.68 -4.85
CA PRO A 98 -2.54 8.88 -4.24
C PRO A 98 -1.91 8.62 -2.88
N THR A 99 -2.55 7.82 -2.02
CA THR A 99 -2.03 7.46 -0.70
C THR A 99 -0.77 6.59 -0.81
N VAL A 100 -0.78 5.61 -1.72
CA VAL A 100 0.40 4.79 -2.00
C VAL A 100 1.55 5.67 -2.49
N ARG A 101 1.29 6.60 -3.41
CA ARG A 101 2.29 7.55 -3.90
C ARG A 101 2.86 8.42 -2.78
N LEU A 102 2.00 8.94 -1.89
CA LEU A 102 2.43 9.74 -0.74
C LEU A 102 3.29 8.94 0.23
N LEU A 103 2.91 7.70 0.54
CA LEU A 103 3.71 6.81 1.39
C LEU A 103 5.07 6.49 0.77
N MET A 104 5.12 6.36 -0.55
CA MET A 104 6.37 6.14 -1.27
C MET A 104 7.23 7.40 -1.32
N SER A 105 6.65 8.61 -1.44
CA SER A 105 7.39 9.87 -1.47
C SER A 105 7.81 10.40 -0.10
N ALA A 106 7.02 10.12 0.94
CA ALA A 106 7.29 10.46 2.33
C ALA A 106 8.53 9.75 2.90
N GLN A 107 9.09 8.77 2.18
CA GLN A 107 10.29 8.06 2.62
C GLN A 107 11.56 8.90 2.40
N GLY A 108 11.53 9.89 1.50
CA GLY A 108 12.58 10.91 1.36
C GLY A 108 12.57 12.01 2.43
N HIS A 109 11.52 12.09 3.26
CA HIS A 109 11.40 13.08 4.33
C HIS A 109 10.66 12.46 5.52
N HIS A 110 11.38 12.07 6.58
CA HIS A 110 10.85 11.70 7.89
C HIS A 110 9.45 12.30 8.19
N PHE A 111 8.39 11.53 7.94
CA PHE A 111 7.04 11.96 8.30
C PHE A 111 6.83 11.74 9.79
N THR A 112 7.20 12.76 10.57
CA THR A 112 6.69 12.98 11.93
C THR A 112 5.41 13.78 11.84
N HIS A 113 4.33 13.18 11.34
CA HIS A 113 3.00 13.72 11.55
C HIS A 113 2.08 12.64 12.07
N SER A 114 2.19 12.39 13.37
CA SER A 114 1.11 11.94 14.22
C SER A 114 -0.05 12.94 14.10
N VAL A 115 -1.02 12.65 13.24
CA VAL A 115 -2.30 13.35 13.27
C VAL A 115 -3.16 12.66 14.33
N PRO A 116 -3.51 13.34 15.44
CA PRO A 116 -4.41 12.76 16.43
C PRO A 116 -5.83 12.73 15.84
N TRP A 117 -6.37 11.53 15.67
CA TRP A 117 -7.78 11.36 15.32
C TRP A 117 -8.63 11.82 16.50
N SER A 118 -9.39 12.90 16.28
CA SER A 118 -10.39 13.39 17.24
C SER A 118 -11.69 12.60 17.04
N ARG A 119 -12.35 12.33 18.17
CA ARG A 119 -13.50 11.43 18.38
C ARG A 119 -14.72 11.72 17.52
#